data_AF-D1CE09-F1
#
_entry.id   AF-D1CE09-F1
#
_cell.length_a   1.000
_cell.length_b   1.000
_cell.length_c   1.000
_cell.angle_alpha   90.00
_cell.angle_beta   90.00
_cell.angle_gamma   90.00
#
_symmetry.space_group_name_H-M   'P 1'
#
loop_
_entity.id
_entity.type
_entity.pdbx_description
1 polymer ?
#
loop_
_entity_poly.entity_id
_entity_poly.type
_entity_poly.pdbx_seq_one_letter_code
_entity_poly.pdbx_strand_id
1 'polypeptide(L)'
;MGCRSAKGHVWQRINVRGSVWRCLRCGATQISSQMPRLETNPKQISEENKQKVSRLLPIYKDKLKDTWVFALEMRYGLNEESREYSYEEIAQVLGLSKLTVQKIIRGAIHSLEGLERKDRWRSSIKEDKYKNIMDA
;
A
#
# COMPACT_ATOMS: atom_id res chain seq x y z
N MET A 1 21.50 -30.05 7.18
CA MET A 1 21.82 -29.00 6.18
C MET A 1 20.98 -27.76 6.50
N GLY A 2 21.61 -26.70 7.02
CA GLY A 2 20.91 -25.49 7.46
C GLY A 2 20.65 -24.53 6.28
N CYS A 3 19.46 -23.93 6.23
CA CYS A 3 19.11 -22.88 5.27
C CYS A 3 19.93 -21.60 5.64
N ARG A 4 21.22 -21.54 5.25
CA ARG A 4 22.17 -20.43 5.54
C ARG A 4 21.98 -19.20 4.65
N SER A 5 21.03 -19.21 3.72
CA SER A 5 20.77 -18.07 2.82
C SER A 5 19.30 -17.66 2.92
N ALA A 6 19.06 -16.55 3.62
CA ALA A 6 17.74 -16.02 3.95
C ALA A 6 17.04 -15.29 2.79
N LYS A 7 17.66 -15.20 1.61
CA LYS A 7 17.14 -14.42 0.49
C LYS A 7 16.14 -15.22 -0.33
N GLY A 8 14.89 -14.75 -0.36
CA GLY A 8 13.84 -15.22 -1.28
C GLY A 8 13.00 -16.42 -0.81
N HIS A 9 13.02 -16.77 0.47
CA HIS A 9 12.20 -17.87 1.00
C HIS A 9 10.90 -17.37 1.65
N VAL A 10 9.80 -18.08 1.39
CA VAL A 10 8.49 -17.79 2.01
C VAL A 10 8.43 -18.45 3.39
N TRP A 11 8.19 -17.63 4.42
CA TRP A 11 8.11 -18.06 5.81
C TRP A 11 6.68 -17.95 6.32
N GLN A 12 6.18 -19.04 6.92
CA GLN A 12 4.89 -19.07 7.60
C GLN A 12 5.11 -19.08 9.11
N ARG A 13 4.39 -18.21 9.82
CA ARG A 13 4.37 -18.25 11.29
C ARG A 13 3.54 -19.45 11.73
N ILE A 14 4.13 -20.29 12.58
CA ILE A 14 3.50 -21.54 13.05
C ILE A 14 2.93 -21.41 14.47
N ASN A 15 3.26 -20.34 15.21
CA ASN A 15 2.71 -20.11 16.54
C ASN A 15 2.41 -18.61 16.74
N VAL A 16 1.20 -18.30 17.19
CA VAL A 16 0.72 -16.93 17.48
C VAL A 16 1.39 -16.30 18.71
N ARG A 17 1.91 -17.10 19.65
CA ARG A 17 2.61 -16.63 20.86
C ARG A 17 4.14 -16.71 20.80
N GLY A 18 4.69 -17.28 19.73
CA GLY A 18 6.10 -17.60 19.65
C GLY A 18 6.73 -17.06 18.38
N SER A 19 7.94 -16.54 18.53
CA SER A 19 8.93 -16.15 17.54
C SER A 19 9.34 -17.27 16.55
N VAL A 20 8.47 -18.23 16.26
CA VAL A 20 8.79 -19.45 15.50
C VAL A 20 8.23 -19.34 14.08
N TRP A 21 9.14 -19.41 13.12
CA TRP A 21 8.86 -19.33 11.69
C TRP A 21 9.24 -20.64 11.02
N ARG A 22 8.39 -21.15 10.13
CA ARG A 22 8.68 -22.29 9.27
C ARG A 22 8.87 -21.83 7.85
N CYS A 23 9.98 -22.24 7.22
CA CYS A 23 10.17 -22.08 5.80
C CYS A 23 9.26 -23.05 5.05
N LEU A 24 8.38 -22.54 4.19
CA LEU A 24 7.47 -23.38 3.40
C LEU A 24 8.20 -24.21 2.32
N ARG A 25 9.41 -23.80 1.96
CA ARG A 25 10.19 -24.47 0.91
C ARG A 25 11.11 -25.58 1.44
N CYS A 26 11.80 -25.34 2.56
CA CYS A 26 12.75 -26.30 3.14
C CYS A 26 12.25 -26.98 4.41
N GLY A 27 11.08 -26.63 4.94
CA GLY A 27 10.55 -27.17 6.21
C GLY A 27 11.33 -26.73 7.46
N ALA A 28 12.46 -26.04 7.29
CA ALA A 28 13.30 -25.57 8.37
C ALA A 28 12.53 -24.61 9.28
N THR A 29 12.70 -24.79 10.59
CA THR A 29 12.12 -23.91 11.60
C THR A 29 13.21 -22.99 12.16
N GLN A 30 12.88 -21.73 12.36
CA GLN A 30 13.75 -20.74 12.98
C GLN A 30 13.01 -20.07 14.12
N ILE A 31 13.65 -20.04 15.30
CA ILE A 31 13.18 -19.29 16.46
C ILE A 31 13.88 -17.93 16.39
N SER A 32 13.18 -16.90 15.95
CA SER A 32 13.67 -15.51 15.86
C SER A 32 12.56 -14.52 16.21
N SER A 33 12.82 -13.69 17.22
CA SER A 33 11.92 -12.61 17.64
C SER A 33 11.79 -11.50 16.60
N GLN A 34 12.74 -11.45 15.66
CA GLN A 34 12.72 -10.57 14.51
C GLN A 34 12.24 -11.37 13.30
N MET A 35 11.20 -10.87 12.61
CA MET A 35 10.87 -11.37 11.27
C MET A 35 12.14 -11.35 10.41
N PRO A 36 12.46 -12.41 9.64
CA PRO A 36 13.33 -12.22 8.50
C PRO A 36 12.64 -11.16 7.65
N ARG A 37 13.28 -9.99 7.54
CA ARG A 37 12.75 -8.82 6.82
C ARG A 37 12.31 -9.34 5.46
N LEU A 38 11.01 -9.46 5.24
CA LEU A 38 10.47 -9.65 3.91
C LEU A 38 10.92 -8.39 3.18
N GLU A 39 12.02 -8.50 2.44
CA GLU A 39 12.45 -7.47 1.52
C GLU A 39 11.37 -7.41 0.46
N THR A 40 10.29 -6.67 0.75
CA THR A 40 9.27 -6.34 -0.22
C THR A 40 10.00 -5.60 -1.33
N ASN A 41 10.05 -6.25 -2.49
CA ASN A 41 10.78 -5.73 -3.63
C ASN A 41 10.19 -4.34 -3.97
N PRO A 42 11.01 -3.27 -4.04
CA PRO A 42 10.51 -1.91 -4.30
C PRO A 42 9.68 -1.82 -5.58
N LYS A 43 9.91 -2.72 -6.56
CA LYS A 43 9.08 -2.82 -7.77
C LYS A 43 7.66 -3.32 -7.47
N GLN A 44 7.49 -4.29 -6.56
CA GLN A 44 6.16 -4.79 -6.19
C GLN A 44 5.33 -3.76 -5.43
N ILE A 45 5.96 -2.98 -4.54
CA ILE A 45 5.26 -1.89 -3.83
C ILE A 45 4.80 -0.81 -4.81
N SER A 46 5.59 -0.52 -5.84
CA SER A 46 5.22 0.46 -6.87
C SER A 46 3.99 0.04 -7.65
N GLU A 47 3.91 -1.23 -8.08
CA GLU A 47 2.78 -1.75 -8.84
C GLU A 47 1.49 -1.85 -8.01
N GLU A 48 1.58 -2.31 -6.75
CA GLU A 48 0.42 -2.34 -5.87
C GLU A 48 -0.14 -0.94 -5.65
N ASN A 49 0.73 0.04 -5.40
CA ASN A 49 0.32 1.43 -5.26
C ASN A 49 -0.29 1.98 -6.56
N LYS A 50 0.24 1.61 -7.73
CA LYS A 50 -0.32 2.00 -9.03
C LYS A 50 -1.75 1.50 -9.19
N GLN A 51 -2.00 0.21 -8.91
CA GLN A 51 -3.34 -0.38 -8.97
C GLN A 51 -4.31 0.29 -7.98
N LYS A 52 -3.86 0.51 -6.73
CA LYS A 52 -4.66 1.21 -5.71
C LYS A 52 -5.02 2.62 -6.14
N VAL A 53 -4.05 3.41 -6.58
CA VAL A 53 -4.24 4.81 -7.00
C VAL A 53 -5.14 4.87 -8.23
N SER A 54 -4.91 4.03 -9.23
CA SER A 54 -5.75 3.96 -10.44
C SER A 54 -7.22 3.68 -10.11
N ARG A 55 -7.50 2.81 -9.14
CA ARG A 55 -8.86 2.49 -8.69
C ARG A 55 -9.50 3.60 -7.85
N LEU A 56 -8.73 4.19 -6.93
CA LEU A 56 -9.28 5.07 -5.88
C LEU A 56 -9.28 6.55 -6.26
N LEU A 57 -8.30 7.00 -7.06
CA LEU A 57 -8.14 8.40 -7.41
C LEU A 57 -9.38 8.98 -8.13
N PRO A 58 -10.00 8.31 -9.12
CA PRO A 58 -11.21 8.83 -9.77
C PRO A 58 -12.40 9.01 -8.82
N ILE A 59 -12.45 8.22 -7.74
CA ILE A 59 -13.55 8.22 -6.75
C ILE A 59 -13.36 9.33 -5.71
N TYR A 60 -12.11 9.62 -5.36
CA TYR A 60 -11.77 10.47 -4.21
C TYR A 60 -10.99 11.73 -4.57
N LYS A 61 -10.77 12.02 -5.86
CA LYS A 61 -10.01 13.19 -6.31
C LYS A 61 -10.50 14.50 -5.69
N ASP A 62 -11.83 14.69 -5.60
CA ASP A 62 -12.43 15.91 -5.06
C ASP A 62 -12.28 16.06 -3.53
N LYS A 63 -11.80 15.02 -2.84
CA LYS A 63 -11.53 15.03 -1.40
C LYS A 63 -10.04 15.17 -1.08
N LEU A 64 -9.19 15.21 -2.10
CA LEU A 64 -7.74 15.39 -1.99
C LEU A 64 -7.36 16.82 -2.37
N LYS A 65 -6.15 17.22 -1.98
CA LYS A 65 -5.57 18.49 -2.43
C LYS A 65 -5.18 18.37 -3.90
N ASP A 66 -5.36 19.42 -4.69
CA ASP A 66 -5.01 19.42 -6.12
C ASP A 66 -3.54 19.03 -6.36
N THR A 67 -2.62 19.55 -5.54
CA THR A 67 -1.20 19.19 -5.61
C THR A 67 -0.94 17.69 -5.40
N TRP A 68 -1.78 17.04 -4.59
CA TRP A 68 -1.66 15.60 -4.33
C TRP A 68 -2.22 14.77 -5.48
N VAL A 69 -3.36 15.19 -6.04
CA VAL A 69 -3.94 14.58 -7.24
C VAL A 69 -2.94 14.66 -8.39
N PHE A 70 -2.44 15.86 -8.68
CA PHE A 70 -1.45 16.09 -9.73
C PHE A 70 -0.18 15.24 -9.55
N ALA A 71 0.37 15.20 -8.33
CA ALA A 71 1.57 14.39 -8.05
C ALA A 71 1.32 12.88 -8.23
N LEU A 72 0.12 12.39 -7.92
CA LEU A 72 -0.26 10.99 -8.14
C LEU A 72 -0.46 10.69 -9.63
N GLU A 73 -1.12 11.56 -10.36
CA GLU A 73 -1.34 11.41 -11.81
C GLU A 73 -0.01 11.34 -12.56
N MET A 74 0.91 12.26 -12.26
CA MET A 74 2.25 12.27 -12.83
C MET A 74 3.05 11.02 -12.44
N ARG A 75 3.01 10.60 -11.17
CA ARG A 75 3.82 9.47 -10.70
C ARG A 75 3.41 8.15 -11.34
N TYR A 76 2.13 7.96 -11.60
CA TYR A 76 1.55 6.69 -12.04
C TYR A 76 1.04 6.70 -13.49
N GLY A 77 1.26 7.79 -14.22
CA GLY A 77 0.85 7.92 -15.62
C GLY A 77 -0.67 7.91 -15.78
N LEU A 78 -1.39 8.57 -14.86
CA LEU A 78 -2.84 8.78 -14.93
C LEU A 78 -3.17 10.19 -15.46
N ASN A 79 -2.19 10.88 -16.03
CA ASN A 79 -2.33 12.15 -16.73
C ASN A 79 -2.70 11.93 -18.20
N GLU A 80 -2.96 13.03 -18.91
CA GLU A 80 -3.31 13.00 -20.34
C GLU A 80 -2.24 12.32 -21.21
N GLU A 81 -0.96 12.50 -20.85
CA GLU A 81 0.16 11.88 -21.56
C GLU A 81 0.36 10.39 -21.26
N SER A 82 -0.36 9.84 -20.27
CA SER A 82 -0.19 8.47 -19.76
C SER A 82 1.28 8.11 -19.44
N ARG A 83 2.08 9.11 -19.07
CA ARG A 83 3.52 8.98 -18.83
C ARG A 83 3.82 8.95 -17.35
N GLU A 84 4.61 7.97 -16.92
CA GLU A 84 5.13 7.89 -15.56
C GLU A 84 6.36 8.79 -15.39
N TYR A 85 6.26 9.74 -14.47
CA TYR A 85 7.34 10.64 -14.10
C TYR A 85 8.06 10.15 -12.84
N SER A 86 9.38 10.34 -12.82
CA SER A 86 10.20 10.11 -11.62
C SER A 86 9.94 11.15 -10.54
N TYR A 87 10.32 10.85 -9.29
CA TYR A 87 10.22 11.83 -8.19
C TYR A 87 11.02 13.11 -8.46
N GLU A 88 12.07 13.04 -9.28
CA GLU A 88 12.91 14.19 -9.63
C GLU A 88 12.26 15.06 -10.71
N GLU A 89 11.66 14.45 -11.73
CA GLU A 89 10.89 15.18 -12.73
C GLU A 89 9.68 15.88 -12.10
N ILE A 90 8.94 15.18 -11.24
CA ILE A 90 7.79 15.78 -10.52
C ILE A 90 8.26 16.92 -9.61
N ALA A 91 9.42 16.77 -8.96
CA ALA A 91 10.02 17.80 -8.13
C ALA A 91 10.38 19.05 -8.93
N GLN A 92 10.94 18.88 -10.13
CA GLN A 92 11.22 19.99 -11.05
C GLN A 92 9.94 20.72 -11.48
N VAL A 93 8.90 19.97 -11.85
CA VAL A 93 7.60 20.53 -12.27
C VAL A 93 6.93 21.31 -11.14
N LEU A 94 6.98 20.79 -9.91
CA LEU A 94 6.37 21.44 -8.74
C LEU A 94 7.26 22.49 -8.07
N GLY A 95 8.52 22.65 -8.49
CA GLY A 95 9.49 23.51 -7.81
C GLY A 95 9.80 23.07 -6.37
N LEU A 96 9.70 21.78 -6.09
CA LEU A 96 9.88 21.20 -4.75
C LEU A 96 11.14 20.32 -4.67
N SER A 97 11.54 19.95 -3.46
CA SER A 97 12.58 18.94 -3.29
C SER A 97 12.04 17.53 -3.56
N LYS A 98 12.89 16.62 -4.05
CA LYS A 98 12.58 15.19 -4.22
C LYS A 98 11.98 14.56 -2.96
N LEU A 99 12.53 14.90 -1.79
CA LEU A 99 12.04 14.41 -0.50
C LEU A 99 10.64 14.92 -0.17
N THR A 100 10.36 16.18 -0.50
CA THR A 100 9.02 16.78 -0.33
C THR A 100 8.00 16.05 -1.20
N VAL A 101 8.33 15.79 -2.48
CA VAL A 101 7.47 15.05 -3.40
C VAL A 101 7.20 13.62 -2.91
N GLN A 102 8.23 12.92 -2.43
CA GLN A 102 8.04 11.59 -1.83
C GLN A 102 7.08 11.61 -0.63
N LYS A 103 7.17 12.63 0.24
CA LYS A 103 6.25 12.81 1.36
C LYS A 103 4.83 13.11 0.89
N ILE A 104 4.67 13.96 -0.12
CA ILE A 104 3.38 14.28 -0.73
C ILE A 104 2.73 13.01 -1.27
N ILE A 105 3.42 12.24 -2.11
CA ILE A 105 2.89 11.01 -2.71
C ILE A 105 2.53 9.99 -1.63
N ARG A 106 3.40 9.78 -0.64
CA ARG A 106 3.11 8.86 0.48
C ARG A 106 1.89 9.31 1.28
N GLY A 107 1.79 10.61 1.58
CA GLY A 107 0.65 11.18 2.32
C GLY A 107 -0.66 11.10 1.53
N ALA A 108 -0.60 11.28 0.22
CA ALA A 108 -1.74 11.17 -0.67
C ALA A 108 -2.27 9.72 -0.73
N ILE A 109 -1.38 8.72 -0.88
CA ILE A 109 -1.73 7.30 -0.83
C ILE A 109 -2.37 6.95 0.51
N HIS A 110 -1.76 7.35 1.63
CA HIS A 110 -2.30 7.07 2.96
C HIS A 110 -3.69 7.71 3.16
N SER A 111 -3.91 8.89 2.58
CA SER A 111 -5.20 9.57 2.64
C SER A 111 -6.27 8.88 1.79
N LEU A 112 -5.91 8.38 0.61
CA LEU A 112 -6.79 7.52 -0.20
C LEU A 112 -7.20 6.26 0.56
N GLU A 113 -6.26 5.58 1.20
CA GLU A 113 -6.54 4.40 2.03
C GLU A 113 -7.40 4.74 3.26
N GLY A 114 -7.24 5.93 3.82
CA GLY A 114 -8.09 6.45 4.89
C GLY A 114 -9.54 6.67 4.44
N LEU A 115 -9.73 7.25 3.25
CA LEU A 115 -11.04 7.49 2.66
C LEU A 115 -11.74 6.18 2.32
N GLU A 116 -11.06 5.23 1.68
CA GLU A 116 -11.61 3.91 1.38
C GLU A 116 -12.08 3.19 2.65
N ARG A 117 -11.26 3.19 3.71
CA ARG A 117 -11.64 2.57 5.00
C ARG A 117 -12.87 3.22 5.60
N LYS A 118 -12.97 4.55 5.56
CA LYS A 118 -14.12 5.29 6.09
C LYS A 118 -15.40 4.97 5.32
N ASP A 119 -15.32 4.86 4.00
CA ASP A 119 -16.46 4.49 3.16
C ASP A 119 -16.91 3.04 3.43
N ARG A 120 -15.96 2.11 3.49
CA ARG A 120 -16.24 0.70 3.83
C ARG A 120 -16.91 0.55 5.20
N TRP A 121 -16.42 1.27 6.21
CA TRP A 121 -17.01 1.27 7.54
C TRP A 121 -18.44 1.83 7.54
N ARG A 122 -18.69 2.93 6.80
CA ARG A 122 -20.03 3.50 6.64
C ARG A 122 -21.02 2.53 5.99
N SER A 123 -20.58 1.76 4.98
CA SER A 123 -21.41 0.74 4.35
C SER A 123 -21.77 -0.39 5.31
N SER A 124 -20.81 -0.87 6.10
CA SER A 124 -21.02 -1.93 7.10
C SER A 124 -22.06 -1.53 8.16
N ILE A 125 -22.05 -0.29 8.64
CA ILE A 125 -23.05 0.17 9.63
C ILE A 125 -24.45 0.23 9.02
N LYS A 126 -24.57 0.64 7.76
CA LYS A 126 -25.86 0.69 7.07
C LYS A 126 -26.45 -0.71 6.94
N GLU A 127 -25.65 -1.69 6.52
CA GLU A 127 -26.09 -3.09 6.43
C GLU A 127 -26.56 -3.66 7.77
N ASP A 128 -25.84 -3.38 8.86
CA ASP A 128 -26.25 -3.77 10.21
C ASP A 128 -27.59 -3.15 10.61
N LYS A 129 -27.79 -1.87 10.31
CA LYS A 129 -29.05 -1.16 10.60
C LYS A 129 -30.23 -1.70 9.80
N TYR A 130 -30.03 -2.08 8.54
CA TYR A 130 -31.09 -2.67 7.70
C TYR A 130 -31.49 -4.07 8.15
N LYS A 131 -30.55 -4.90 8.59
CA LYS A 131 -30.86 -6.23 9.15
C LYS A 131 -31.68 -6.12 10.44
N ASN A 132 -31.34 -5.19 11.33
CA ASN A 132 -32.09 -4.96 12.57
C ASN A 132 -33.52 -4.45 12.37
N ILE A 133 -33.87 -3.89 11.21
CA ILE A 133 -35.23 -3.43 10.89
C ILE A 133 -36.05 -4.54 10.20
N MET A 134 -35.41 -5.47 9.49
CA MET A 134 -36.10 -6.60 8.83
C MET A 134 -36.36 -7.80 9.76
N ASP A 135 -35.66 -7.87 10.89
CA ASP A 135 -35.84 -8.90 11.94
C ASP A 135 -36.79 -8.45 13.07
N ALA A 136 -37.40 -7.27 12.98
CA ALA A 136 -38.31 -6.67 13.97
C ALA A 136 -39.73 -6.51 13.42
#